data_AF-A0A0F2S555-F1
#
_entry.id   AF-A0A0F2S555-F1
#
_cell.length_a   1.000
_cell.length_b   1.000
_cell.length_c   1.000
_cell.angle_alpha   90.00
_cell.angle_beta   90.00
_cell.angle_gamma   90.00
#
_symmetry.space_group_name_H-M   'P 1'
#
loop_
_entity.id
_entity.type
_entity.pdbx_description
1 polymer ?
#
loop_
_entity_poly.entity_id
_entity_poly.type
_entity_poly.pdbx_seq_one_letter_code
_entity_poly.pdbx_strand_id
1 'polypeptide(L)'
;MILNFIKTPLTGDAWEEWCDACYRIRYQSDNYQKIPATYRGDAGIEGYTQTGIVYQCYCPEREYNDDELYEHQRDKLTKDINKLVDQTYKQRLKDLGVPIIKQWHYVVPFYKDNRLLQHATAKRNEIFRGKSGKPKEYDHLDDNFVIVIKVAEDFKVEFSKIIRETITDTKLNVVVKSFDTIPWDKCPSEKVHNIQRKIKAVMNPVNDDDEDFKDVVGAYVAYYIKGIEVLRMLQADFPEIYEHIYTLERACKNEVSLRTKMNQDRSLNMSIFNEILGEFEQKLSREFDKYFTTSSIMELKHDMVGAWLADCPMEFRRG
;
A
#
# COMPACT_ATOMS: atom_id res chain seq x y z
N MET A 1 -6.28 -2.85 1.60
CA MET A 1 -5.55 -3.51 0.50
C MET A 1 -4.23 -2.81 0.46
N ILE A 2 -3.17 -3.58 0.62
CA ILE A 2 -1.83 -3.04 0.85
C ILE A 2 -1.36 -2.06 -0.23
N LEU A 3 -1.85 -2.20 -1.46
CA LEU A 3 -1.54 -1.31 -2.59
C LEU A 3 -2.24 0.05 -2.54
N ASN A 4 -3.25 0.25 -1.68
CA ASN A 4 -4.02 1.51 -1.61
C ASN A 4 -3.15 2.73 -1.27
N PHE A 5 -2.02 2.50 -0.59
CA PHE A 5 -1.09 3.54 -0.20
C PHE A 5 0.11 3.66 -1.16
N ILE A 6 0.19 2.84 -2.21
CA ILE A 6 1.27 2.91 -3.19
C ILE A 6 0.70 3.63 -4.42
N LYS A 7 0.97 4.95 -4.52
CA LYS A 7 0.43 5.78 -5.62
C LYS A 7 1.28 5.67 -6.87
N THR A 8 0.91 4.78 -7.78
CA THR A 8 1.14 4.82 -9.24
C THR A 8 0.61 3.50 -9.81
N PRO A 9 0.26 3.39 -11.12
CA PRO A 9 0.33 2.08 -11.74
C PRO A 9 1.77 1.64 -11.55
N LEU A 10 2.00 0.61 -10.72
CA LEU A 10 3.33 0.02 -10.62
C LEU A 10 3.71 -0.37 -12.04
N THR A 11 4.85 0.12 -12.53
CA THR A 11 5.34 -0.37 -13.82
C THR A 11 5.56 -1.88 -13.71
N GLY A 12 5.58 -2.58 -14.84
CA GLY A 12 5.92 -4.01 -14.86
C GLY A 12 7.21 -4.28 -14.08
N ASP A 13 8.23 -3.46 -14.33
CA ASP A 13 9.55 -3.56 -13.69
C ASP A 13 9.48 -3.30 -12.17
N ALA A 14 8.77 -2.26 -11.73
CA ALA A 14 8.62 -2.00 -10.29
C ALA A 14 7.88 -3.15 -9.60
N TRP A 15 6.81 -3.67 -10.20
CA TRP A 15 6.10 -4.83 -9.66
C TRP A 15 7.00 -6.07 -9.56
N GLU A 16 7.83 -6.32 -10.58
CA GLU A 16 8.79 -7.43 -10.58
C GLU A 16 9.82 -7.29 -9.46
N GLU A 17 10.39 -6.09 -9.26
CA GLU A 17 11.34 -5.80 -8.18
C GLU A 17 10.72 -6.06 -6.80
N TRP A 18 9.49 -5.59 -6.59
CA TRP A 18 8.74 -5.84 -5.36
C TRP A 18 8.46 -7.33 -5.14
N CYS A 19 8.07 -8.05 -6.19
CA CYS A 19 7.85 -9.48 -6.12
C CYS A 19 9.15 -10.21 -5.78
N ASP A 20 10.28 -9.90 -6.42
CA ASP A 20 11.58 -10.51 -6.09
C ASP A 20 11.96 -10.29 -4.62
N ALA A 21 11.80 -9.06 -4.11
CA ALA A 21 12.06 -8.77 -2.70
C ALA A 21 11.14 -9.59 -1.77
N CYS A 22 9.86 -9.72 -2.12
CA CYS A 22 8.92 -10.56 -1.35
C CYS A 22 9.32 -12.04 -1.38
N TYR A 23 9.67 -12.58 -2.54
CA TYR A 23 10.10 -13.98 -2.66
C TYR A 23 11.41 -14.24 -1.92
N ARG A 24 12.35 -13.29 -1.96
CA ARG A 24 13.61 -13.36 -1.21
C ARG A 24 13.39 -13.44 0.29
N ILE A 25 12.43 -12.70 0.83
CA ILE A 25 12.09 -12.73 2.26
C ILE A 25 11.34 -14.04 2.60
N ARG A 26 10.28 -14.35 1.85
CA ARG A 26 9.38 -15.47 2.14
C ARG A 26 10.03 -16.83 1.99
N TYR A 27 10.79 -17.02 0.92
CA TYR A 27 11.33 -18.30 0.52
C TYR A 27 12.85 -18.40 0.73
N GLN A 28 13.40 -17.57 1.63
CA GLN A 28 14.83 -17.61 1.97
C GLN A 28 15.24 -19.01 2.47
N SER A 29 14.41 -19.62 3.34
CA SER A 29 14.64 -20.98 3.87
C SER A 29 14.58 -22.06 2.80
N ASP A 30 13.90 -21.79 1.69
CA ASP A 30 13.72 -22.70 0.57
C ASP A 30 14.81 -22.52 -0.50
N ASN A 31 15.87 -21.76 -0.17
CA ASN A 31 16.99 -21.43 -1.06
C ASN A 31 16.52 -20.75 -2.36
N TYR A 32 15.72 -19.70 -2.22
CA TYR A 32 15.27 -18.87 -3.35
C TYR A 32 16.45 -18.31 -4.17
N GLN A 33 16.31 -18.38 -5.49
CA GLN A 33 17.25 -17.83 -6.48
C GLN A 33 16.50 -17.00 -7.51
N LYS A 34 16.92 -15.74 -7.69
CA LYS A 34 16.50 -14.90 -8.82
C LYS A 34 17.24 -15.36 -10.09
N ILE A 35 16.58 -15.32 -11.24
CA ILE A 35 17.23 -15.50 -12.54
C ILE A 35 17.45 -14.12 -13.17
N PRO A 36 18.69 -13.61 -13.27
CA PRO A 36 18.94 -12.33 -13.92
C PRO A 36 18.67 -12.40 -15.43
N ALA A 37 17.86 -11.50 -15.97
CA ALA A 37 17.52 -11.47 -17.39
C ALA A 37 18.66 -10.96 -18.30
N THR A 38 19.74 -10.39 -17.74
CA THR A 38 20.81 -9.70 -18.50
C THR A 38 21.50 -10.58 -19.54
N TYR A 39 21.65 -11.88 -19.28
CA TYR A 39 22.26 -12.81 -20.22
C TYR A 39 21.23 -13.83 -20.72
N ARG A 40 20.83 -13.71 -21.99
CA ARG A 40 19.85 -14.58 -22.68
C ARG A 40 18.44 -14.57 -22.08
N GLY A 41 18.07 -13.57 -21.28
CA GLY A 41 16.76 -13.50 -20.64
C GLY A 41 16.59 -14.48 -19.48
N ASP A 42 15.42 -14.47 -18.87
CA ASP A 42 15.03 -15.14 -17.61
C ASP A 42 14.64 -16.63 -17.74
N ALA A 43 14.71 -17.20 -18.95
CA ALA A 43 14.16 -18.53 -19.24
C ALA A 43 12.65 -18.67 -18.92
N GLY A 44 11.91 -17.57 -19.00
CA GLY A 44 10.45 -17.54 -18.90
C GLY A 44 9.89 -17.52 -17.46
N ILE A 45 10.76 -17.45 -16.44
CA ILE A 45 10.39 -17.30 -15.02
C ILE A 45 11.35 -16.32 -14.35
N GLU A 46 10.88 -15.59 -13.35
CA GLU A 46 11.70 -14.58 -12.65
C GLU A 46 12.68 -15.18 -11.64
N GLY A 47 12.34 -16.34 -11.09
CA GLY A 47 13.14 -17.04 -10.09
C GLY A 47 12.51 -18.35 -9.63
N TYR A 48 13.25 -19.08 -8.80
CA TYR A 48 12.87 -20.41 -8.33
C TYR A 48 13.35 -20.70 -6.90
N THR A 49 12.72 -21.68 -6.25
CA THR A 49 13.16 -22.25 -4.98
C THR A 49 13.66 -23.68 -5.15
N GLN A 50 14.49 -24.17 -4.24
CA GLN A 50 14.91 -25.58 -4.22
C GLN A 50 13.77 -26.54 -3.84
N THR A 51 12.66 -26.00 -3.32
CA THR A 51 11.44 -26.76 -3.01
C THR A 51 10.53 -27.00 -4.22
N GLY A 52 10.81 -26.37 -5.37
CA GLY A 52 10.05 -26.56 -6.61
C GLY A 52 9.00 -25.49 -6.89
N ILE A 53 9.15 -24.28 -6.33
CA ILE A 53 8.30 -23.13 -6.65
C ILE A 53 9.03 -22.28 -7.68
N VAL A 54 8.32 -21.87 -8.74
CA VAL A 54 8.76 -20.88 -9.71
C VAL A 54 7.69 -19.80 -9.85
N TYR A 55 8.04 -18.62 -10.34
CA TYR A 55 7.05 -17.55 -10.51
C TYR A 55 7.29 -16.69 -11.75
N GLN A 56 6.21 -16.03 -12.18
CA GLN A 56 6.20 -15.07 -13.27
C GLN A 56 5.27 -13.92 -12.90
N CYS A 57 5.67 -12.70 -13.23
CA CYS A 57 5.00 -11.48 -12.80
C CYS A 57 4.19 -10.85 -13.93
N TYR A 58 3.08 -10.21 -13.57
CA TYR A 58 2.37 -9.32 -14.48
C TYR A 58 1.71 -8.19 -13.73
N CYS A 59 2.06 -6.95 -14.10
CA CYS A 59 1.36 -5.76 -13.66
C CYS A 59 0.59 -5.15 -14.84
N PRO A 60 -0.72 -4.86 -14.70
CA PRO A 60 -1.48 -4.14 -15.72
C PRO A 60 -0.83 -2.79 -16.04
N GLU A 61 -0.71 -2.45 -17.33
CA GLU A 61 0.00 -1.23 -17.77
C GLU A 61 -0.73 0.08 -17.39
N ARG A 62 -2.02 -0.02 -17.08
CA ARG A 62 -2.91 1.08 -16.68
C ARG A 62 -4.10 0.55 -15.89
N GLU A 63 -4.96 1.45 -15.43
CA GLU A 63 -6.26 1.07 -14.90
C GLU A 63 -7.16 0.60 -16.05
N TYR A 64 -7.70 -0.61 -15.90
CA TYR A 64 -8.64 -1.23 -16.82
C TYR A 64 -10.00 -1.38 -16.15
N ASN A 65 -11.06 -1.45 -16.96
CA ASN A 65 -12.33 -1.98 -16.46
C ASN A 65 -12.19 -3.48 -16.15
N ASP A 66 -13.18 -4.05 -15.45
CA ASP A 66 -13.06 -5.42 -14.93
C ASP A 66 -12.93 -6.48 -16.04
N ASP A 67 -13.59 -6.30 -17.19
CA ASP A 67 -13.49 -7.23 -18.33
C ASP A 67 -12.13 -7.12 -19.04
N GLU A 68 -11.68 -5.90 -19.34
CA GLU A 68 -10.37 -5.66 -19.94
C GLU A 68 -9.24 -6.23 -19.05
N LEU A 69 -9.31 -5.97 -17.74
CA LEU A 69 -8.33 -6.50 -16.77
C LEU A 69 -8.26 -8.03 -16.86
N TYR A 70 -9.41 -8.69 -16.89
CA TYR A 70 -9.48 -10.14 -17.01
C TYR A 70 -8.84 -10.63 -18.31
N GLU A 71 -9.16 -10.02 -19.45
CA GLU A 71 -8.60 -10.42 -20.76
C GLU A 71 -7.09 -10.31 -20.79
N HIS A 72 -6.54 -9.19 -20.32
CA HIS A 72 -5.10 -8.96 -20.26
C HIS A 72 -4.39 -9.96 -19.34
N GLN A 73 -4.94 -10.22 -18.15
CA GLN A 73 -4.39 -11.20 -17.21
C GLN A 73 -4.47 -12.63 -17.76
N ARG A 74 -5.60 -13.01 -18.38
CA ARG A 74 -5.81 -14.32 -19.01
C ARG A 74 -4.79 -14.57 -20.14
N ASP A 75 -4.59 -13.58 -20.99
CA ASP A 75 -3.72 -13.69 -22.16
C ASP A 75 -2.26 -13.79 -21.75
N LYS A 76 -1.85 -12.98 -20.76
CA LYS A 76 -0.51 -13.05 -20.19
C LYS A 76 -0.25 -14.37 -19.47
N LEU A 77 -1.19 -14.85 -18.64
CA LEU A 77 -1.10 -16.18 -18.02
C LEU A 77 -0.89 -17.27 -19.09
N THR A 78 -1.69 -17.25 -20.15
CA THR A 78 -1.56 -18.19 -21.28
C THR A 78 -0.20 -18.12 -21.95
N LYS A 79 0.26 -16.92 -22.27
CA LYS A 79 1.53 -16.70 -22.95
C LYS A 79 2.69 -17.22 -22.11
N ASP A 80 2.69 -16.95 -20.81
CA ASP A 80 3.82 -17.29 -19.95
C ASP A 80 3.81 -18.77 -19.54
N ILE A 81 2.64 -19.36 -19.24
CA ILE A 81 2.59 -20.80 -18.95
C ILE A 81 2.98 -21.65 -20.18
N ASN A 82 2.71 -21.16 -21.39
CA ASN A 82 3.16 -21.83 -22.62
C ASN A 82 4.69 -21.84 -22.74
N LYS A 83 5.40 -20.84 -22.21
CA LYS A 83 6.87 -20.88 -22.14
C LYS A 83 7.34 -21.99 -21.20
N LEU A 84 6.65 -22.22 -20.08
CA LEU A 84 7.02 -23.25 -19.11
C LEU A 84 7.03 -24.67 -19.72
N VAL A 85 6.18 -24.93 -20.71
CA VAL A 85 6.07 -26.24 -21.38
C VAL A 85 6.76 -26.32 -22.74
N ASP A 86 7.32 -25.20 -23.22
CA ASP A 86 8.13 -25.18 -24.43
C ASP A 86 9.46 -25.91 -24.20
N GLN A 87 9.87 -26.70 -25.20
CA GLN A 87 11.04 -27.57 -25.06
C GLN A 87 12.37 -26.81 -24.97
N THR A 88 12.45 -25.62 -25.57
CA THR A 88 13.63 -24.76 -25.47
C THR A 88 13.78 -24.22 -24.06
N TYR A 89 12.69 -23.69 -23.50
CA TYR A 89 12.68 -23.16 -22.14
C TYR A 89 12.89 -24.26 -21.10
N LYS A 90 12.28 -25.43 -21.28
CA LYS A 90 12.54 -26.61 -20.45
C LYS A 90 14.03 -26.93 -20.34
N GLN A 91 14.73 -27.02 -21.48
CA GLN A 91 16.17 -27.32 -21.46
C GLN A 91 16.94 -26.22 -20.72
N ARG A 92 16.59 -24.95 -20.93
CA ARG A 92 17.20 -23.84 -20.19
C ARG A 92 16.97 -23.92 -18.68
N LEU A 93 15.76 -24.26 -18.23
CA LEU A 93 15.45 -24.42 -16.80
C LEU A 93 16.30 -25.52 -16.18
N LYS A 94 16.48 -26.63 -16.91
CA LYS A 94 17.37 -27.72 -16.49
C LYS A 94 18.83 -27.26 -16.37
N ASP A 95 19.33 -26.53 -17.36
CA ASP A 95 20.72 -26.02 -17.37
C ASP A 95 20.96 -25.00 -16.23
N LEU A 96 19.91 -24.28 -15.82
CA LEU A 96 19.93 -23.36 -14.68
C LEU A 96 19.81 -24.05 -13.32
N GLY A 97 19.63 -25.38 -13.28
CA GLY A 97 19.50 -26.15 -12.04
C GLY A 97 18.13 -26.01 -11.35
N VAL A 98 17.09 -25.61 -12.08
CA VAL A 98 15.72 -25.56 -11.54
C VAL A 98 15.27 -26.99 -11.21
N PRO A 99 14.82 -27.26 -9.98
CA PRO A 99 14.35 -28.59 -9.58
C PRO A 99 13.01 -28.93 -10.26
N ILE A 100 12.48 -30.14 -10.00
CA ILE A 100 11.13 -30.50 -10.44
C ILE A 100 10.14 -29.45 -9.93
N ILE A 101 9.40 -28.87 -10.87
CA ILE A 101 8.50 -27.76 -10.62
C ILE A 101 7.18 -28.31 -10.09
N LYS A 102 6.87 -27.97 -8.83
CA LYS A 102 5.63 -28.32 -8.15
C LYS A 102 4.59 -27.24 -8.27
N GLN A 103 5.01 -25.98 -8.23
CA GLN A 103 4.11 -24.83 -8.29
C GLN A 103 4.65 -23.77 -9.24
N TRP A 104 3.78 -23.29 -10.12
CA TRP A 104 4.04 -22.08 -10.89
C TRP A 104 3.11 -20.98 -10.38
N HIS A 105 3.70 -19.93 -9.83
CA HIS A 105 2.98 -18.79 -9.29
C HIS A 105 2.83 -17.70 -10.35
N TYR A 106 1.59 -17.37 -10.69
CA TYR A 106 1.26 -16.20 -11.50
C TYR A 106 0.97 -15.03 -10.57
N VAL A 107 1.92 -14.08 -10.51
CA VAL A 107 1.91 -13.02 -9.49
C VAL A 107 1.43 -11.70 -10.09
N VAL A 108 0.23 -11.29 -9.70
CA VAL A 108 -0.44 -10.06 -10.18
C VAL A 108 -0.75 -9.13 -9.01
N PRO A 109 -0.88 -7.81 -9.20
CA PRO A 109 -1.24 -6.90 -8.10
C PRO A 109 -2.57 -7.29 -7.42
N PHE A 110 -3.59 -7.57 -8.24
CA PHE A 110 -4.93 -7.98 -7.84
C PHE A 110 -5.64 -8.64 -9.03
N TYR A 111 -6.72 -9.35 -8.78
CA TYR A 111 -7.69 -9.76 -9.81
C TYR A 111 -9.10 -9.63 -9.22
N LYS A 112 -10.08 -9.34 -10.07
CA LYS A 112 -11.48 -9.14 -9.64
C LYS A 112 -12.42 -10.23 -10.16
N ASP A 113 -11.99 -10.95 -11.19
CA ASP A 113 -12.83 -11.89 -11.91
C ASP A 113 -12.44 -13.35 -11.64
N ASN A 114 -13.40 -14.17 -11.23
CA ASN A 114 -13.18 -15.58 -10.95
C ASN A 114 -12.88 -16.42 -12.22
N ARG A 115 -13.19 -15.91 -13.42
CA ARG A 115 -12.85 -16.55 -14.71
C ARG A 115 -11.34 -16.76 -14.83
N LEU A 116 -10.52 -15.93 -14.19
CA LEU A 116 -9.07 -16.13 -14.18
C LEU A 116 -8.66 -17.44 -13.48
N LEU A 117 -9.34 -17.80 -12.38
CA LEU A 117 -9.14 -19.07 -11.67
C LEU A 117 -9.60 -20.27 -12.51
N GLN A 118 -10.74 -20.12 -13.21
CA GLN A 118 -11.23 -21.14 -14.14
C GLN A 118 -10.23 -21.36 -15.28
N HIS A 119 -9.68 -20.28 -15.82
CA HIS A 119 -8.69 -20.33 -16.89
C HIS A 119 -7.38 -20.98 -16.42
N ALA A 120 -6.86 -20.63 -15.24
CA ALA A 120 -5.71 -21.29 -14.63
C ALA A 120 -5.93 -22.80 -14.48
N THR A 121 -7.13 -23.21 -14.04
CA THR A 121 -7.51 -24.62 -13.92
C THR A 121 -7.56 -25.32 -15.28
N ALA A 122 -8.13 -24.67 -16.30
CA ALA A 122 -8.16 -25.19 -17.66
C ALA A 122 -6.74 -25.41 -18.22
N LYS A 123 -5.83 -24.45 -18.03
CA LYS A 123 -4.42 -24.54 -18.42
C LYS A 123 -3.68 -25.66 -17.71
N ARG A 124 -3.90 -25.84 -16.40
CA ARG A 124 -3.36 -27.00 -15.67
C ARG A 124 -3.81 -28.32 -16.28
N ASN A 125 -5.10 -28.44 -16.62
CA ASN A 125 -5.63 -29.66 -17.24
C ASN A 125 -5.09 -29.90 -18.66
N GLU A 126 -4.83 -28.85 -19.44
CA GLU A 126 -4.12 -28.95 -20.71
C GLU A 126 -2.72 -29.55 -20.54
N ILE A 127 -1.96 -29.08 -19.54
CA ILE A 127 -0.63 -29.60 -19.21
C ILE A 127 -0.70 -31.07 -18.82
N PHE A 128 -1.66 -31.48 -17.99
CA PHE A 128 -1.81 -32.89 -17.60
C PHE A 128 -2.18 -33.80 -18.76
N ARG A 129 -3.01 -33.34 -19.70
CA ARG A 129 -3.27 -34.07 -20.95
C ARG A 129 -1.99 -34.21 -21.78
N GLY A 130 -1.23 -33.13 -21.91
CA GLY A 130 0.07 -33.13 -22.58
C GLY A 130 1.06 -34.12 -21.96
N LYS A 131 1.20 -34.09 -20.63
CA LYS A 131 2.05 -34.99 -19.85
C LYS A 131 1.63 -36.45 -19.98
N SER A 132 0.33 -36.74 -19.99
CA SER A 132 -0.18 -38.11 -20.19
C SER A 132 0.14 -38.65 -21.58
N GLY A 133 0.02 -37.81 -22.61
CA GLY A 133 0.32 -38.20 -23.99
C GLY A 133 1.81 -38.27 -24.30
N LYS A 134 2.62 -37.41 -23.66
CA LYS A 134 4.05 -37.27 -23.91
C LYS A 134 4.86 -37.05 -22.62
N PRO A 135 4.99 -38.05 -21.74
CA PRO A 135 5.58 -37.86 -20.41
C PRO A 135 6.97 -37.23 -20.40
N LYS A 136 7.82 -37.61 -21.38
CA LYS A 136 9.18 -37.07 -21.51
C LYS A 136 9.22 -35.58 -21.84
N GLU A 137 8.20 -35.02 -22.49
CA GLU A 137 8.17 -33.58 -22.82
C GLU A 137 7.85 -32.71 -21.58
N TYR A 138 7.37 -33.32 -20.48
CA TYR A 138 6.89 -32.66 -19.26
C TYR A 138 7.56 -33.18 -17.97
N ASP A 139 8.68 -33.88 -18.07
CA ASP A 139 9.38 -34.53 -16.94
C ASP A 139 9.99 -33.54 -15.92
N HIS A 140 10.05 -32.25 -16.25
CA HIS A 140 10.44 -31.17 -15.34
C HIS A 140 9.29 -30.70 -14.43
N LEU A 141 8.06 -31.15 -14.67
CA LEU A 141 6.89 -30.81 -13.86
C LEU A 141 6.51 -31.98 -12.95
N ASP A 142 6.11 -31.68 -11.72
CA ASP A 142 5.62 -32.65 -10.75
C ASP A 142 4.28 -33.28 -11.20
N ASP A 143 3.97 -34.49 -10.73
CA ASP A 143 2.69 -35.15 -11.04
C ASP A 143 1.49 -34.41 -10.41
N ASN A 144 1.73 -33.72 -9.29
CA ASN A 144 0.74 -32.90 -8.61
C ASN A 144 0.89 -31.41 -8.94
N PHE A 145 1.58 -31.05 -10.02
CA PHE A 145 1.83 -29.66 -10.43
C PHE A 145 0.59 -28.78 -10.32
N VAL A 146 0.74 -27.57 -9.79
CA VAL A 146 -0.33 -26.57 -9.65
C VAL A 146 0.05 -25.22 -10.26
N ILE A 147 -0.95 -24.54 -10.81
CA ILE A 147 -0.90 -23.11 -11.14
C ILE A 147 -1.57 -22.36 -9.99
N VAL A 148 -0.85 -21.43 -9.38
CA VAL A 148 -1.33 -20.65 -8.24
C VAL A 148 -1.34 -19.17 -8.62
N ILE A 149 -2.48 -18.51 -8.49
CA ILE A 149 -2.55 -17.06 -8.63
C ILE A 149 -2.17 -16.45 -7.29
N LYS A 150 -1.20 -15.54 -7.28
CA LYS A 150 -0.79 -14.79 -6.11
C LYS A 150 -1.07 -13.30 -6.31
N VAL A 151 -1.54 -12.66 -5.25
CA VAL A 151 -1.82 -11.21 -5.22
C VAL A 151 -0.94 -10.47 -4.22
N ALA A 152 -0.89 -9.14 -4.30
CA ALA A 152 -0.12 -8.32 -3.35
C ALA A 152 -0.47 -8.63 -1.89
N GLU A 153 -1.76 -8.87 -1.62
CA GLU A 153 -2.26 -9.18 -0.28
C GLU A 153 -1.69 -10.50 0.28
N ASP A 154 -1.36 -11.46 -0.60
CA ASP A 154 -0.69 -12.69 -0.17
C ASP A 154 0.69 -12.40 0.42
N PHE A 155 1.33 -11.28 0.08
CA PHE A 155 2.68 -10.87 0.51
C PHE A 155 2.67 -9.72 1.52
N LYS A 156 1.55 -9.50 2.23
CA LYS A 156 1.39 -8.33 3.09
C LYS A 156 2.49 -8.13 4.13
N VAL A 157 2.99 -9.22 4.71
CA VAL A 157 4.05 -9.18 5.74
C VAL A 157 5.36 -8.72 5.11
N GLU A 158 5.69 -9.25 3.94
CA GLU A 158 6.89 -8.91 3.20
C GLU A 158 6.84 -7.47 2.69
N PHE A 159 5.69 -7.02 2.16
CA PHE A 159 5.50 -5.63 1.75
C PHE A 159 5.68 -4.65 2.91
N SER A 160 5.07 -4.92 4.07
CA SER A 160 5.26 -4.11 5.28
C SER A 160 6.74 -4.05 5.67
N LYS A 161 7.43 -5.20 5.66
CA LYS A 161 8.86 -5.28 5.98
C LYS A 161 9.73 -4.48 5.01
N ILE A 162 9.49 -4.61 3.70
CA ILE A 162 10.23 -3.91 2.63
C ILE A 162 10.17 -2.39 2.83
N ILE A 163 8.99 -1.85 3.15
CA ILE A 163 8.79 -0.41 3.39
C ILE A 163 9.50 0.04 4.66
N ARG A 164 9.32 -0.69 5.76
CA ARG A 164 9.89 -0.31 7.06
C ARG A 164 11.42 -0.38 7.08
N GLU A 165 11.99 -1.39 6.41
CA GLU A 165 13.44 -1.59 6.33
C GLU A 165 14.06 -0.79 5.18
N THR A 166 13.28 0.04 4.47
CA THR A 166 13.75 0.87 3.35
C THR A 166 14.51 0.07 2.29
N ILE A 167 14.02 -1.14 2.01
CA ILE A 167 14.56 -2.02 0.95
C ILE A 167 14.16 -1.47 -0.44
N THR A 168 13.21 -0.55 -0.49
CA THR A 168 12.74 0.17 -1.67
C THR A 168 12.73 1.68 -1.42
N ASP A 169 12.90 2.47 -2.48
CA ASP A 169 12.66 3.92 -2.45
C ASP A 169 11.18 4.29 -2.52
N THR A 170 10.29 3.30 -2.71
CA THR A 170 8.84 3.51 -2.76
C THR A 170 8.32 3.95 -1.39
N LYS A 171 7.61 5.08 -1.35
CA LYS A 171 6.99 5.62 -0.15
C LYS A 171 5.47 5.53 -0.20
N LEU A 172 4.87 5.33 0.97
CA LEU A 172 3.43 5.38 1.18
C LEU A 172 2.88 6.79 0.89
N ASN A 173 1.73 6.80 0.24
CA ASN A 173 1.03 7.99 -0.17
C ASN A 173 -0.40 7.98 0.38
N VAL A 174 -0.65 8.75 1.45
CA VAL A 174 -1.99 8.85 2.05
C VAL A 174 -2.89 9.85 1.31
N VAL A 175 -2.31 10.71 0.47
CA VAL A 175 -3.02 11.76 -0.27
C VAL A 175 -3.94 11.18 -1.36
N VAL A 176 -3.69 9.94 -1.81
CA VAL A 176 -4.52 9.23 -2.81
C VAL A 176 -6.00 9.17 -2.42
N LYS A 177 -6.29 9.24 -1.12
CA LYS A 177 -7.63 9.16 -0.53
C LYS A 177 -8.24 10.54 -0.26
N SER A 178 -8.14 11.49 -1.20
CA SER A 178 -8.89 12.76 -1.08
C SER A 178 -10.38 12.52 -1.33
N PHE A 179 -11.24 13.08 -0.48
CA PHE A 179 -12.68 13.14 -0.77
C PHE A 179 -12.95 14.29 -1.73
N ASP A 180 -13.71 14.05 -2.80
CA ASP A 180 -14.15 15.11 -3.73
C ASP A 180 -15.14 16.08 -3.08
N THR A 181 -15.86 15.62 -2.05
CA THR A 181 -16.76 16.44 -1.22
C THR A 181 -16.63 16.06 0.25
N ILE A 182 -16.68 17.06 1.15
CA ILE A 182 -16.56 16.85 2.60
C ILE A 182 -17.78 16.06 3.09
N PRO A 183 -17.59 14.85 3.65
CA PRO A 183 -18.71 14.02 4.08
C PRO A 183 -19.23 14.47 5.46
N TRP A 184 -19.87 15.64 5.52
CA TRP A 184 -20.38 16.25 6.74
C TRP A 184 -21.30 15.32 7.55
N ASP A 185 -22.06 14.48 6.86
CA ASP A 185 -22.94 13.45 7.43
C ASP A 185 -22.19 12.38 8.23
N LYS A 186 -20.89 12.20 7.97
CA LYS A 186 -20.03 11.24 8.68
C LYS A 186 -19.37 11.81 9.93
N CYS A 187 -19.43 13.14 10.14
CA CYS A 187 -18.83 13.77 11.31
C CYS A 187 -19.89 14.02 12.40
N PRO A 188 -19.71 13.48 13.63
CA PRO A 188 -20.63 13.78 14.72
C PRO A 188 -20.71 15.29 14.99
N SER A 189 -21.92 15.81 15.24
CA SER A 189 -22.17 17.25 15.43
C SER A 189 -21.34 17.86 16.56
N GLU A 190 -21.08 17.10 17.64
CA GLU A 190 -20.20 17.51 18.74
C GLU A 190 -18.77 17.80 18.25
N LYS A 191 -18.23 16.98 17.35
CA LYS A 191 -16.87 17.12 16.80
C LYS A 191 -16.77 18.35 15.90
N VAL A 192 -17.78 18.55 15.04
CA VAL A 192 -17.91 19.76 14.23
C VAL A 192 -17.95 21.01 15.10
N HIS A 193 -18.77 21.00 16.16
CA HIS A 193 -18.87 22.13 17.08
C HIS A 193 -17.55 22.42 17.80
N ASN A 194 -16.81 21.38 18.22
CA ASN A 194 -15.50 21.54 18.83
C ASN A 194 -14.48 22.19 17.88
N ILE A 195 -14.42 21.73 16.62
CA ILE A 195 -13.56 22.31 15.59
C ILE A 195 -13.94 23.78 15.38
N GLN A 196 -15.21 24.08 15.10
CA GLN A 196 -15.70 25.44 14.85
C GLN A 196 -15.33 26.39 16.00
N ARG A 197 -15.60 25.98 17.23
CA ARG A 197 -15.33 26.75 18.44
C ARG A 197 -13.84 27.09 18.61
N LYS A 198 -12.96 26.15 18.30
CA LYS A 198 -11.50 26.32 18.49
C LYS A 198 -10.88 27.12 17.37
N ILE A 199 -11.28 26.86 16.13
CA ILE A 199 -10.86 27.67 14.98
C ILE A 199 -11.31 29.13 15.19
N LYS A 200 -12.53 29.36 15.70
CA LYS A 200 -13.00 30.72 16.03
C LYS A 200 -12.10 31.41 17.07
N ALA A 201 -11.63 30.67 18.08
CA ALA A 201 -10.71 31.20 19.09
C ALA A 201 -9.31 31.52 18.52
N VAL A 202 -8.86 30.77 17.52
CA VAL A 202 -7.58 30.98 16.82
C VAL A 202 -7.65 32.13 15.82
N MET A 203 -8.65 32.12 14.93
CA MET A 203 -8.80 33.10 13.85
C MET A 203 -9.36 34.45 14.33
N ASN A 204 -10.18 34.45 15.39
CA ASN A 204 -10.92 35.63 15.85
C ASN A 204 -11.65 36.36 14.70
N PRO A 205 -12.55 35.67 13.97
CA PRO A 205 -13.24 36.26 12.83
C PRO A 205 -14.16 37.40 13.26
N VAL A 206 -14.46 38.30 12.32
CA VAL A 206 -15.31 39.48 12.59
C VAL A 206 -16.73 39.06 12.97
N ASN A 207 -17.25 37.99 12.36
CA ASN A 207 -18.52 37.37 12.69
C ASN A 207 -18.52 35.87 12.28
N ASP A 208 -19.60 35.15 12.60
CA ASP A 208 -19.74 33.73 12.27
C ASP A 208 -20.10 33.48 10.79
N ASP A 209 -20.35 34.54 10.03
CA ASP A 209 -20.67 34.47 8.60
C ASP A 209 -19.47 34.60 7.67
N ASP A 210 -18.31 34.93 8.23
CA ASP A 210 -17.01 35.02 7.57
C ASP A 210 -16.73 33.74 6.73
N GLU A 211 -16.54 33.94 5.42
CA GLU A 211 -16.35 32.86 4.45
C GLU A 211 -15.02 32.12 4.69
N ASP A 212 -13.93 32.85 4.97
CA ASP A 212 -12.62 32.25 5.25
C ASP A 212 -12.68 31.39 6.52
N PHE A 213 -13.42 31.84 7.54
CA PHE A 213 -13.67 31.04 8.74
C PHE A 213 -14.41 29.74 8.43
N LYS A 214 -15.48 29.81 7.63
CA LYS A 214 -16.26 28.62 7.23
C LYS A 214 -15.41 27.64 6.43
N ASP A 215 -14.56 28.13 5.54
CA ASP A 215 -13.66 27.31 4.72
C ASP A 215 -12.61 26.59 5.57
N VAL A 216 -11.97 27.30 6.52
CA VAL A 216 -10.99 26.67 7.43
C VAL A 216 -11.65 25.63 8.33
N VAL A 217 -12.86 25.88 8.83
CA VAL A 217 -13.63 24.89 9.61
C VAL A 217 -13.95 23.67 8.74
N GLY A 218 -14.40 23.88 7.50
CA GLY A 218 -14.66 22.81 6.54
C GLY A 218 -13.43 21.95 6.30
N ALA A 219 -12.27 22.57 6.07
CA ALA A 219 -11.01 21.87 5.87
C ALA A 219 -10.64 20.97 7.07
N TYR A 220 -10.71 21.46 8.31
CA TYR A 220 -10.38 20.65 9.48
C TYR A 220 -11.39 19.55 9.79
N VAL A 221 -12.67 19.74 9.42
CA VAL A 221 -13.66 18.66 9.47
C VAL A 221 -13.31 17.57 8.45
N ALA A 222 -12.92 17.95 7.23
CA ALA A 222 -12.48 17.01 6.21
C ALA A 222 -11.24 16.22 6.65
N TYR A 223 -10.22 16.91 7.17
CA TYR A 223 -9.01 16.29 7.72
C TYR A 223 -9.30 15.31 8.85
N TYR A 224 -10.20 15.67 9.78
CA TYR A 224 -10.59 14.76 10.86
C TYR A 224 -11.19 13.45 10.34
N ILE A 225 -12.14 13.53 9.40
CA ILE A 225 -12.79 12.34 8.85
C ILE A 225 -11.81 11.49 8.03
N LYS A 226 -11.01 12.16 7.20
CA LYS A 226 -9.98 11.51 6.39
C LYS A 226 -8.94 10.82 7.24
N GLY A 227 -8.46 11.49 8.28
CA GLY A 227 -7.51 10.95 9.24
C GLY A 227 -7.98 9.64 9.87
N ILE A 228 -9.27 9.54 10.25
CA ILE A 228 -9.84 8.30 10.78
C ILE A 228 -9.74 7.15 9.76
N GLU A 229 -10.11 7.40 8.50
CA GLU A 229 -10.06 6.37 7.45
C GLU A 229 -8.62 5.96 7.14
N VAL A 230 -7.72 6.94 6.97
CA VAL A 230 -6.29 6.71 6.71
C VAL A 230 -5.66 5.90 7.83
N LEU A 231 -5.87 6.29 9.10
CA LEU A 231 -5.32 5.58 10.26
C LEU A 231 -5.89 4.17 10.40
N ARG A 232 -7.19 3.97 10.15
CA ARG A 232 -7.80 2.62 10.15
C ARG A 232 -7.18 1.73 9.07
N MET A 233 -6.94 2.26 7.88
CA MET A 233 -6.32 1.52 6.79
C MET A 233 -4.85 1.20 7.10
N LEU A 234 -4.10 2.15 7.65
CA LEU A 234 -2.72 1.91 8.13
C LEU A 234 -2.70 0.84 9.22
N GLN A 235 -3.64 0.85 10.16
CA GLN A 235 -3.74 -0.17 11.20
C GLN A 235 -3.96 -1.58 10.61
N ALA A 236 -4.76 -1.69 9.55
CA ALA A 236 -5.07 -2.96 8.91
C ALA A 236 -3.93 -3.49 8.02
N ASP A 237 -3.37 -2.61 7.18
CA ASP A 237 -2.43 -2.99 6.13
C ASP A 237 -0.95 -2.84 6.58
N PHE A 238 -0.65 -1.93 7.51
CA PHE A 238 0.69 -1.59 8.01
C PHE A 238 0.72 -1.36 9.55
N PRO A 239 0.35 -2.37 10.36
CA PRO A 239 0.11 -2.20 11.79
C PRO A 239 1.32 -1.62 12.55
N GLU A 240 2.55 -1.99 12.19
CA GLU A 240 3.74 -1.48 12.88
C GLU A 240 4.03 -0.01 12.55
N ILE A 241 3.69 0.43 11.33
CA ILE A 241 3.78 1.86 10.97
C ILE A 241 2.69 2.64 11.72
N TYR A 242 1.48 2.09 11.80
CA TYR A 242 0.39 2.67 12.58
C TYR A 242 0.75 2.82 14.07
N GLU A 243 1.31 1.79 14.71
CA GLU A 243 1.70 1.86 16.12
C GLU A 243 2.80 2.91 16.36
N HIS A 244 3.73 3.06 15.42
CA HIS A 244 4.75 4.11 15.49
C HIS A 244 4.12 5.51 15.41
N ILE A 245 3.20 5.72 14.46
CA ILE A 245 2.43 6.97 14.33
C ILE A 245 1.63 7.25 15.61
N TYR A 246 0.89 6.26 16.11
CA TYR A 246 0.06 6.38 17.29
C TYR A 246 0.87 6.75 18.54
N THR A 247 2.06 6.17 18.69
CA THR A 247 2.97 6.48 19.80
C THR A 247 3.45 7.93 19.75
N LEU A 248 3.86 8.42 18.57
CA LEU A 248 4.27 9.82 18.41
C LEU A 248 3.11 10.79 18.64
N GLU A 249 1.94 10.52 18.05
CA GLU A 249 0.73 11.34 18.21
C GLU A 249 0.38 11.49 19.69
N ARG A 250 0.36 10.38 20.44
CA ARG A 250 0.01 10.38 21.86
C ARG A 250 1.00 11.18 22.70
N ALA A 251 2.30 11.11 22.39
CA ALA A 251 3.32 11.90 23.07
C ALA A 251 3.10 13.40 22.83
N CYS A 252 2.87 13.80 21.56
CA CYS A 252 2.59 15.18 21.18
C CYS A 252 1.28 15.71 21.76
N LYS A 253 0.24 14.87 21.82
CA LYS A 253 -1.10 15.23 22.32
C LYS A 253 -1.05 15.81 23.74
N ASN A 254 -0.23 15.23 24.62
CA ASN A 254 -0.07 15.72 25.99
C ASN A 254 0.60 17.11 26.03
N GLU A 255 1.67 17.29 25.24
CA GLU A 255 2.41 18.55 25.13
C GLU A 255 1.52 19.68 24.58
N VAL A 256 0.80 19.41 23.49
CA VAL A 256 -0.18 20.33 22.89
C VAL A 256 -1.26 20.73 23.89
N SER A 257 -1.77 19.77 24.68
CA SER A 257 -2.81 20.07 25.66
C SER A 257 -2.32 21.00 26.76
N LEU A 258 -1.12 20.77 27.29
CA LEU A 258 -0.53 21.65 28.31
C LEU A 258 -0.25 23.03 27.73
N ARG A 259 0.42 23.12 26.57
CA ARG A 259 0.81 24.39 25.94
C ARG A 259 -0.41 25.28 25.66
N THR A 260 -1.45 24.70 25.08
CA THR A 260 -2.65 25.48 24.69
C THR A 260 -3.48 25.91 25.91
N LYS A 261 -3.62 25.06 26.93
CA LYS A 261 -4.34 25.40 28.18
C LYS A 261 -3.59 26.39 29.08
N MET A 262 -2.26 26.40 29.03
CA MET A 262 -1.45 27.34 29.80
C MET A 262 -1.42 28.75 29.19
N ASN A 263 -1.87 28.92 27.94
CA ASN A 263 -1.94 30.23 27.33
C ASN A 263 -2.97 31.13 28.04
N GLN A 264 -2.50 32.26 28.56
CA GLN A 264 -3.34 33.26 29.20
C GLN A 264 -3.67 34.45 28.29
N ASP A 265 -2.95 34.61 27.18
CA ASP A 265 -3.11 35.73 26.25
C ASP A 265 -3.74 35.27 24.93
N ARG A 266 -4.98 35.69 24.69
CA ARG A 266 -5.72 35.35 23.48
C ARG A 266 -5.01 35.78 22.19
N SER A 267 -4.25 36.88 22.21
CA SER A 267 -3.57 37.40 21.02
C SER A 267 -2.49 36.43 20.49
N LEU A 268 -2.01 35.52 21.35
CA LEU A 268 -1.02 34.50 21.01
C LEU A 268 -1.63 33.21 20.44
N ASN A 269 -2.96 33.07 20.37
CA ASN A 269 -3.59 31.83 19.92
C ASN A 269 -3.14 31.43 18.50
N MET A 270 -3.06 32.39 17.57
CA MET A 270 -2.65 32.14 16.19
C MET A 270 -1.18 31.71 16.09
N SER A 271 -0.28 32.40 16.80
CA SER A 271 1.15 32.05 16.79
C SER A 271 1.37 30.67 17.40
N ILE A 272 0.75 30.37 18.54
CA ILE A 272 0.83 29.06 19.20
C ILE A 272 0.31 27.94 18.28
N PHE A 273 -0.82 28.17 17.59
CA PHE A 273 -1.37 27.19 16.66
C PHE A 273 -0.37 26.88 15.51
N ASN A 274 0.19 27.92 14.89
CA ASN A 274 1.15 27.78 13.79
C ASN A 274 2.47 27.13 14.25
N GLU A 275 2.95 27.46 15.45
CA GLU A 275 4.12 26.83 16.06
C GLU A 275 3.90 25.33 16.27
N ILE A 276 2.73 24.94 16.83
CA ILE A 276 2.38 23.52 17.02
C ILE A 276 2.33 22.79 15.68
N LEU A 277 1.74 23.38 14.64
CA LEU A 277 1.71 22.79 13.30
C LEU A 277 3.12 22.56 12.76
N GLY A 278 3.99 23.57 12.83
CA GLY A 278 5.36 23.49 12.30
C GLY A 278 6.24 22.51 13.08
N GLU A 279 6.18 22.52 14.40
CA GLU A 279 6.92 21.58 15.25
C GLU A 279 6.45 20.14 15.03
N PHE A 280 5.13 19.92 14.88
CA PHE A 280 4.60 18.60 14.64
C PHE A 280 4.96 18.07 13.26
N GLU A 281 4.93 18.91 12.22
CA GLU A 281 5.42 18.56 10.88
C GLU A 281 6.89 18.14 10.89
N GLN A 282 7.73 18.85 11.64
CA GLN A 282 9.15 18.51 11.78
C GLN A 282 9.33 17.16 12.49
N LYS A 283 8.57 16.91 13.57
CA LYS A 283 8.60 15.61 14.27
C LYS A 283 8.17 14.48 13.34
N LEU A 284 7.06 14.66 12.61
CA LEU A 284 6.58 13.68 11.62
C LEU A 284 7.62 13.43 10.52
N SER A 285 8.21 14.50 9.97
CA SER A 285 9.21 14.38 8.91
C SER A 285 10.44 13.61 9.38
N ARG A 286 10.95 13.89 10.59
CA ARG A 286 12.14 13.21 11.14
C ARG A 286 11.92 11.70 11.35
N GLU A 287 10.73 11.31 11.79
CA GLU A 287 10.42 9.91 12.12
C GLU A 287 9.93 9.11 10.90
N PHE A 288 9.30 9.77 9.92
CA PHE A 288 8.49 9.10 8.90
C PHE A 288 8.83 9.47 7.45
N ASP A 289 9.85 10.30 7.18
CA ASP A 289 10.28 10.63 5.81
C ASP A 289 10.67 9.41 4.98
N LYS A 290 11.14 8.35 5.63
CA LYS A 290 11.48 7.07 4.99
C LYS A 290 10.26 6.28 4.55
N TYR A 291 9.12 6.43 5.23
CA TYR A 291 7.92 5.64 4.95
C TYR A 291 6.93 6.40 4.08
N PHE A 292 6.85 7.72 4.22
CA PHE A 292 5.81 8.54 3.59
C PHE A 292 6.41 9.61 2.69
N THR A 293 5.69 9.93 1.61
CA THR A 293 6.03 11.10 0.79
C THR A 293 5.88 12.39 1.60
N THR A 294 6.58 13.47 1.23
CA THR A 294 6.45 14.78 1.88
C THR A 294 5.00 15.26 1.92
N SER A 295 4.28 15.13 0.81
CA SER A 295 2.85 15.47 0.76
C SER A 295 2.00 14.65 1.73
N SER A 296 2.36 13.38 1.95
CA SER A 296 1.67 12.52 2.92
C SER A 296 1.95 12.93 4.36
N ILE A 297 3.17 13.37 4.66
CA ILE A 297 3.50 13.91 5.98
C ILE A 297 2.71 15.19 6.25
N MET A 298 2.61 16.08 5.26
CA MET A 298 1.79 17.30 5.36
C MET A 298 0.32 16.96 5.59
N GLU A 299 -0.21 15.96 4.89
CA GLU A 299 -1.59 15.50 5.06
C GLU A 299 -1.82 14.88 6.45
N LEU A 300 -0.98 13.93 6.86
CA LEU A 300 -1.05 13.26 8.17
C LEU A 300 -1.00 14.26 9.33
N LYS A 301 -0.20 15.31 9.22
CA LYS A 301 -0.17 16.42 10.17
C LYS A 301 -1.55 17.03 10.32
N HIS A 302 -2.19 17.43 9.21
CA HIS A 302 -3.51 18.07 9.26
C HIS A 302 -4.60 17.10 9.73
N ASP A 303 -4.55 15.84 9.31
CA ASP A 303 -5.44 14.77 9.76
C ASP A 303 -5.44 14.63 11.30
N MET A 304 -4.25 14.54 11.91
CA MET A 304 -4.10 14.38 13.36
C MET A 304 -4.44 15.68 14.12
N VAL A 305 -4.10 16.84 13.57
CA VAL A 305 -4.49 18.13 14.17
C VAL A 305 -6.01 18.32 14.12
N GLY A 306 -6.66 17.86 13.04
CA GLY A 306 -8.12 17.76 12.96
C GLY A 306 -8.69 16.95 14.11
N ALA A 307 -8.10 15.79 14.43
CA ALA A 307 -8.47 15.01 15.61
C ALA A 307 -8.21 15.76 16.92
N TRP A 308 -7.12 16.52 17.04
CA TRP A 308 -6.85 17.32 18.24
C TRP A 308 -7.86 18.45 18.48
N LEU A 309 -8.37 19.04 17.40
CA LEU A 309 -9.45 20.02 17.44
C LEU A 309 -10.78 19.35 17.77
N ALA A 310 -11.09 18.20 17.16
CA ALA A 310 -12.33 17.46 17.36
C ALA A 310 -12.47 16.82 18.76
N ASP A 311 -11.40 16.20 19.27
CA ASP A 311 -11.38 15.35 20.47
C ASP A 311 -10.84 16.04 21.74
N CYS A 312 -10.58 17.34 21.67
CA CYS A 312 -10.23 18.19 22.81
C CYS A 312 -8.90 18.01 23.56
N PRO A 313 -7.81 17.48 22.98
CA PRO A 313 -6.49 17.79 23.51
C PRO A 313 -6.08 19.25 23.24
N MET A 314 -6.47 19.85 22.12
CA MET A 314 -6.10 21.24 21.76
C MET A 314 -7.20 22.23 22.15
N GLU A 315 -6.91 23.18 23.05
CA GLU A 315 -7.90 24.14 23.57
C GLU A 315 -7.33 25.56 23.65
N PHE A 316 -8.01 26.52 23.01
CA PHE A 316 -7.55 27.91 22.94
C PHE A 316 -8.36 28.85 23.83
N ARG A 317 -7.69 29.91 24.30
CA ARG A 317 -8.32 30.93 25.15
C ARG A 317 -9.43 31.63 24.35
N ARG A 318 -10.63 31.65 24.91
CA ARG A 318 -11.77 32.37 24.34
C ARG A 318 -11.76 33.85 24.76
N GLY A 319 -12.34 34.69 23.92
CA GLY A 319 -12.66 36.09 24.24
C GLY A 319 -13.77 36.22 25.24
#